data_AF-A0A3S0BNQ8-F1
#
_entry.id   AF-A0A3S0BNQ8-F1
#
_cell.length_a   1.000
_cell.length_b   1.000
_cell.length_c   1.000
_cell.angle_alpha   90.00
_cell.angle_beta   90.00
_cell.angle_gamma   90.00
#
_symmetry.space_group_name_H-M   'P 1'
#
loop_
_entity.id
_entity.type
_entity.pdbx_description
1 polymer ?
#
loop_
_entity_poly.entity_id
_entity_poly.type
_entity_poly.pdbx_seq_one_letter_code
_entity_poly.pdbx_strand_id
1 'polypeptide(L)' 'MAILKIPTIPIKIAESIENLRSQGWQDEDFLNFSGYDEESPEARMLYHFFRNNRVIFAAAIINHYQVVDTP' A
#
# COMPACT_ATOMS: atom_id res chain seq x y z
N MET A 1 -16.33 -2.03 -21.46
CA MET A 1 -15.15 -1.33 -20.88
C MET A 1 -15.14 -1.62 -19.39
N ALA A 2 -14.16 -2.40 -18.91
CA ALA A 2 -13.94 -2.49 -17.48
C ALA A 2 -13.36 -1.15 -17.03
N ILE A 3 -14.13 -0.38 -16.26
CA ILE A 3 -13.57 0.78 -15.57
C ILE A 3 -12.63 0.19 -14.52
N LEU A 4 -11.32 0.21 -14.79
CA LEU A 4 -10.31 -0.06 -13.77
C LEU A 4 -10.44 1.06 -12.75
N LYS A 5 -11.22 0.80 -11.70
CA LYS A 5 -11.46 1.77 -10.64
C LYS A 5 -10.13 1.99 -9.92
N ILE A 6 -9.64 3.22 -9.97
CA ILE A 6 -8.38 3.60 -9.32
C ILE A 6 -8.52 3.31 -7.83
N PRO A 7 -7.59 2.55 -7.22
CA PRO A 7 -7.61 2.30 -5.79
C PRO A 7 -7.60 3.61 -5.01
N THR A 8 -8.48 3.71 -4.03
CA THR A 8 -8.56 4.87 -3.14
C THR A 8 -8.06 4.46 -1.76
N ILE A 9 -7.07 5.17 -1.24
CA ILE A 9 -6.41 4.84 0.04
C ILE A 9 -6.43 6.05 0.99
N PRO A 10 -6.56 5.83 2.31
CA PRO A 10 -6.44 6.89 3.30
C PRO A 10 -5.06 7.57 3.28
N ILE A 11 -4.99 8.83 3.69
CA ILE A 11 -3.73 9.59 3.78
C ILE A 11 -2.64 8.87 4.59
N LYS A 12 -2.98 8.27 5.74
CA LYS A 12 -2.01 7.52 6.56
C LYS A 12 -1.40 6.30 5.85
N ILE A 13 -2.17 5.67 4.96
CA ILE A 13 -1.69 4.55 4.15
C ILE A 13 -0.73 5.06 3.07
N ALA A 14 -1.06 6.18 2.44
CA ALA A 14 -0.17 6.84 1.48
C ALA A 14 1.15 7.28 2.15
N GLU A 15 1.08 7.92 3.31
CA GLU A 15 2.27 8.31 4.10
C GLU A 15 3.13 7.10 4.47
N SER A 16 2.50 5.98 4.85
CA SER A 16 3.23 4.74 5.14
C SER A 16 3.98 4.20 3.91
N ILE A 17 3.36 4.25 2.72
CA ILE A 17 4.01 3.86 1.46
C ILE A 17 5.21 4.76 1.17
N GLU A 18 5.05 6.08 1.25
CA GLU A 18 6.12 7.04 0.98
C GLU A 18 7.27 6.92 1.99
N ASN A 19 6.96 6.71 3.27
CA ASN A 19 7.98 6.47 4.30
C ASN A 19 8.79 5.22 3.99
N LEU A 20 8.16 4.12 3.58
CA LEU A 20 8.87 2.89 3.22
C LEU A 20 9.71 3.07 1.94
N ARG A 21 9.20 3.79 0.92
CA ARG A 21 10.00 4.16 -0.26
C ARG A 21 11.23 4.99 0.11
N SER A 22 11.09 5.92 1.06
CA SER A 22 12.21 6.73 1.56
C SER A 22 13.28 5.90 2.28
N GLN A 23 12.90 4.74 2.84
CA GLN A 23 13.80 3.77 3.46
C GLN A 23 14.44 2.81 2.44
N GLY A 24 14.08 2.92 1.15
CA GLY A 24 14.66 2.15 0.06
C GLY A 24 13.79 1.02 -0.48
N TRP A 25 12.56 0.86 0.03
CA TRP A 25 11.65 -0.18 -0.45
C TRP A 25 11.31 0.00 -1.93
N GLN A 26 11.46 -1.09 -2.67
CA GLN A 26 11.07 -1.24 -4.06
C GLN A 26 9.68 -1.86 -4.18
N ASP A 27 9.08 -1.80 -5.36
CA ASP A 27 7.76 -2.37 -5.62
C ASP A 27 7.69 -3.87 -5.27
N GLU A 28 8.79 -4.61 -5.48
CA GLU A 28 8.92 -6.03 -5.11
C GLU A 28 8.83 -6.27 -3.60
N ASP A 29 9.46 -5.39 -2.80
CA ASP A 29 9.39 -5.43 -1.34
C ASP A 29 7.94 -5.23 -0.90
N PHE A 30 7.23 -4.32 -1.56
CA PHE A 30 5.82 -4.11 -1.24
C PHE A 30 4.96 -5.35 -1.52
N LEU A 31 5.25 -6.10 -2.59
CA LEU A 31 4.48 -7.29 -2.93
C LEU A 31 4.81 -8.49 -2.02
N ASN A 32 5.90 -8.42 -1.26
CA ASN A 32 6.38 -9.45 -0.35
C ASN A 32 5.79 -9.32 1.08
N PHE A 33 4.49 -9.61 1.22
CA PHE A 33 3.74 -9.47 2.48
C PHE A 33 4.23 -10.32 3.66
N SER A 34 5.05 -11.35 3.42
CA SER A 34 5.50 -12.27 4.48
C SER A 34 6.39 -11.60 5.53
N GLY A 35 7.05 -10.48 5.21
CA GLY A 35 7.94 -9.75 6.13
C GLY A 35 7.26 -8.64 6.94
N TYR A 36 6.02 -8.27 6.60
CA TYR A 36 5.46 -6.99 7.04
C TYR A 36 5.19 -6.87 8.55
N ASP A 37 4.88 -7.97 9.25
CA ASP A 37 4.54 -7.93 10.68
C ASP A 37 5.79 -7.79 11.57
N GLU A 38 6.98 -8.05 11.02
CA GLU A 38 8.26 -8.05 11.74
C GLU A 38 9.18 -6.87 11.37
N GLU A 39 8.91 -6.17 10.25
CA GLU A 39 9.85 -5.16 9.71
C GLU A 39 9.64 -3.74 10.23
N SER A 40 8.40 -3.22 10.28
CA SER A 40 8.13 -1.85 10.75
C SER A 40 6.65 -1.58 11.07
N PRO A 41 6.34 -0.54 11.87
CA PRO A 41 4.97 -0.08 12.09
C PRO A 41 4.22 0.27 10.80
N GLU A 42 4.90 0.88 9.83
CA GLU A 42 4.35 1.25 8.52
C GLU A 42 4.00 0.00 7.70
N ALA A 43 4.92 -0.96 7.61
CA ALA A 43 4.68 -2.23 6.91
C ALA A 43 3.50 -2.97 7.54
N ARG A 44 3.44 -3.02 8.87
CA ARG A 44 2.32 -3.61 9.61
C ARG A 44 0.99 -2.92 9.31
N MET A 45 0.98 -1.59 9.17
CA MET A 45 -0.21 -0.84 8.79
C MET A 45 -0.69 -1.22 7.38
N LEU A 46 0.22 -1.29 6.42
CA LEU A 46 -0.08 -1.74 5.06
C LEU A 46 -0.61 -3.19 5.06
N TYR A 47 -0.01 -4.08 5.85
CA TYR A 47 -0.47 -5.46 6.00
C TYR A 47 -1.93 -5.50 6.45
N HIS A 48 -2.26 -4.85 7.56
CA HIS A 48 -3.61 -4.90 8.10
C HIS A 48 -4.65 -4.24 7.18
N PHE A 49 -4.29 -3.17 6.47
CA PHE A 49 -5.18 -2.51 5.54
C PHE A 49 -5.47 -3.35 4.29
N PHE A 50 -4.43 -3.98 3.71
CA PHE A 50 -4.52 -4.67 2.43
C PHE A 50 -4.64 -6.20 2.51
N ARG A 51 -4.53 -6.82 3.69
CA ARG A 51 -4.59 -8.30 3.84
C ARG A 51 -5.82 -8.95 3.21
N ASN A 52 -6.94 -8.23 3.14
CA ASN A 52 -8.19 -8.71 2.56
C ASN A 52 -8.35 -8.37 1.07
N ASN A 53 -7.46 -7.55 0.49
CA ASN A 53 -7.57 -7.05 -0.88
C ASN A 53 -6.19 -6.79 -1.51
N ARG A 54 -5.33 -7.82 -1.52
CA ARG A 54 -3.95 -7.75 -2.02
C ARG A 54 -3.85 -7.37 -3.50
N VAL A 55 -4.86 -7.71 -4.30
CA VAL A 55 -4.91 -7.32 -5.73
C VAL A 55 -5.04 -5.80 -5.88
N ILE A 56 -5.86 -5.17 -5.06
CA ILE A 56 -6.03 -3.71 -5.05
C ILE A 56 -4.73 -3.03 -4.61
N PHE A 57 -4.03 -3.62 -3.64
CA PHE A 57 -2.74 -3.13 -3.21
C PHE A 57 -1.68 -3.18 -4.30
N ALA A 58 -1.52 -4.35 -4.94
CA ALA A 58 -0.58 -4.48 -6.05
C ALA A 58 -0.89 -3.50 -7.18
N ALA A 59 -2.18 -3.32 -7.51
CA ALA A 59 -2.60 -2.34 -8.50
C ALA A 59 -2.26 -0.90 -8.09
N ALA A 60 -2.40 -0.57 -6.80
CA ALA A 60 -2.04 0.74 -6.25
C ALA A 60 -0.54 1.00 -6.33
N ILE A 61 0.28 0.04 -5.89
CA ILE A 61 1.75 0.16 -5.87
C ILE A 61 2.34 0.25 -7.28
N ILE A 62 1.89 -0.61 -8.21
CA ILE A 62 2.48 -0.73 -9.56
C ILE A 62 1.99 0.38 -10.50
N ASN A 63 0.71 0.78 -10.41
CA ASN A 63 0.12 1.71 -11.38
C ASN A 63 -0.02 3.11 -10.81
N HIS A 64 -1.01 3.31 -9.93
CA HIS A 64 -1.31 4.56 -9.23
C HIS A 64 -2.47 4.34 -8.25
N TYR A 65 -2.60 5.24 -7.28
CA TYR A 65 -3.73 5.32 -6.35
C TYR A 65 -4.19 6.77 -6.17
N GLN A 66 -5.38 6.94 -5.62
CA GLN A 66 -5.90 8.22 -5.14
C GLN A 66 -5.85 8.26 -3.61
N VAL A 67 -5.42 9.39 -3.07
CA VAL A 67 -5.44 9.63 -1.62
C VAL A 67 -6.74 10.31 -1.24
N VAL A 68 -7.39 9.80 -0.20
CA VAL A 68 -8.55 10.46 0.43
C VAL A 68 -8.23 10.84 1.85
N ASP A 69 -8.68 12.04 2.20
CA ASP A 69 -8.65 12.52 3.57
C ASP A 69 -9.89 11.96 4.27
N THR A 70 -9.72 10.83 4.96
CA THR A 70 -10.76 10.29 5.84
C THR A 70 -10.65 11.00 7.20
N PRO A 71 -11.68 11.76 7.62
CA PRO A 71 -11.69 12.47 8.90
C PRO A 71 -11.67 11.52 10.11
#